data_AF-F0WZC8-F1
#
_entry.id   AF-F0WZC8-F1
#
_cell.length_a   1.000
_cell.length_b   1.000
_cell.length_c   1.000
_cell.angle_alpha   90.00
_cell.angle_beta   90.00
_cell.angle_gamma   90.00
#
_symmetry.space_group_name_H-M   'P 1'
#
loop_
_entity.id
_entity.type
_entity.pdbx_description
1 polymer ?
#
loop_
_entity_poly.entity_id
_entity_poly.type
_entity_poly.pdbx_seq_one_letter_code
_entity_poly.pdbx_strand_id
1 'polypeptide(L)'
;MTKEGCHDLMLLDIASAHCAEKHLSNVEIEMLPPNTTSVLQTMDVGVIACLKAYFHRMQGCHAVDVDDSVIGDEEKSTKDIYKVDVQQAMHWCRDAWESVTQSTIANIAFLSKSL
;
A
#
# COMPACT_ATOMS: atom_id res chain seq x y z
N MET A 1 -16.14 10.77 -35.34
CA MET A 1 -16.13 10.04 -34.06
C MET A 1 -15.33 10.86 -33.07
N THR A 2 -15.99 11.76 -32.36
CA THR A 2 -15.40 12.56 -31.28
C THR A 2 -15.12 11.62 -30.11
N LYS A 3 -13.85 11.45 -29.74
CA LYS A 3 -13.50 10.83 -28.45
C LYS A 3 -14.05 11.77 -27.38
N GLU A 4 -15.10 11.38 -26.69
CA GLU A 4 -15.50 12.01 -25.44
C GLU A 4 -14.29 11.93 -24.50
N GLY A 5 -13.68 13.07 -24.19
CA GLY A 5 -12.46 13.12 -23.39
C GLY A 5 -12.78 12.73 -21.96
N CYS A 6 -12.30 11.56 -21.53
CA CYS A 6 -12.29 11.19 -20.12
C CYS A 6 -11.38 12.20 -19.41
N HIS A 7 -11.97 13.06 -18.58
CA HIS A 7 -11.24 14.01 -17.74
C HIS A 7 -11.11 13.39 -16.36
N ASP A 8 -9.94 12.82 -16.07
CA ASP A 8 -9.68 12.12 -14.82
C ASP A 8 -9.19 13.12 -13.76
N LEU A 9 -9.60 12.94 -12.51
CA LEU A 9 -9.12 13.71 -11.37
C LEU A 9 -8.07 12.91 -10.61
N MET A 10 -6.87 13.48 -10.44
CA MET A 10 -5.80 12.92 -9.63
C MET A 10 -5.60 13.75 -8.36
N LEU A 11 -5.84 13.13 -7.22
CA LEU A 11 -5.59 13.72 -5.89
C LEU A 11 -4.16 13.41 -5.47
N LEU A 12 -3.38 14.44 -5.15
CA LEU A 12 -1.99 14.31 -4.68
C LEU A 12 -1.80 14.90 -3.29
N ASP A 13 -0.87 14.32 -2.53
CA ASP A 13 -0.39 14.94 -1.31
C ASP A 13 0.57 16.10 -1.61
N ILE A 14 0.92 16.88 -0.58
CA ILE A 14 1.82 18.03 -0.71
C ILE A 14 3.31 17.66 -0.67
N ALA A 15 3.70 16.42 -0.98
CA ALA A 15 5.11 16.07 -1.03
C ALA A 15 5.85 16.91 -2.08
N SER A 16 7.06 17.34 -1.76
CA SER A 16 7.87 18.24 -2.60
C SER A 16 8.11 17.71 -4.02
N ALA A 17 8.11 16.39 -4.19
CA ALA A 17 8.22 15.73 -5.50
C ALA A 17 6.99 15.96 -6.41
N HIS A 18 5.84 16.32 -5.83
CA HIS A 18 4.60 16.62 -6.56
C HIS A 18 4.46 18.11 -6.91
N CYS A 19 5.24 19.00 -6.29
CA CYS A 19 5.22 20.44 -6.55
C CYS A 19 5.80 20.85 -7.92
N ALA A 20 6.13 19.90 -8.80
CA ALA A 20 6.49 20.20 -10.18
C ALA A 20 5.22 20.49 -10.98
N GLU A 21 5.12 21.69 -11.56
CA GLU A 21 4.04 22.03 -12.49
C GLU A 21 4.02 21.02 -13.66
N LYS A 22 3.02 20.14 -13.67
CA LYS A 22 2.80 19.16 -14.74
C LYS A 22 1.46 19.45 -15.38
N HIS A 23 1.47 20.05 -16.56
CA HIS A 23 0.27 20.16 -17.38
C HIS A 23 0.01 18.84 -18.09
N LEU A 24 -1.04 18.15 -17.66
CA LEU A 24 -1.56 16.94 -18.30
C LEU A 24 -2.79 17.33 -19.13
N SER A 25 -2.92 16.80 -20.35
CA SER A 25 -3.96 17.25 -21.29
C SER A 25 -5.37 16.75 -20.96
N ASN A 26 -5.50 15.70 -20.13
CA ASN A 26 -6.77 15.03 -19.80
C ASN A 26 -6.88 14.68 -18.30
N VAL A 27 -5.98 15.18 -17.46
CA VAL A 27 -5.95 14.87 -16.03
C VAL A 27 -5.90 16.18 -15.28
N GLU A 28 -6.91 16.40 -14.44
CA GLU A 28 -6.93 17.46 -13.46
C GLU A 28 -6.15 17.00 -12.22
N ILE A 29 -5.25 17.84 -11.73
CA ILE A 29 -4.47 17.54 -10.52
C ILE A 29 -4.98 18.46 -9.42
N GLU A 30 -5.48 17.87 -8.34
CA GLU A 30 -5.90 18.59 -7.14
C GLU A 30 -4.98 18.20 -5.97
N MET A 31 -4.41 19.21 -5.34
CA MET A 31 -3.51 19.03 -4.19
C MET A 31 -4.33 19.01 -2.92
N LEU A 32 -4.13 18.00 -2.09
CA LEU A 32 -4.77 17.93 -0.77
C LEU A 32 -4.25 19.06 0.13
N PRO A 33 -5.05 19.53 1.11
CA PRO A 33 -4.62 20.57 2.03
C PRO A 33 -3.29 20.26 2.76
N PRO A 34 -2.49 21.27 3.13
CA PRO A 34 -1.32 21.06 3.96
C PRO A 34 -1.70 20.45 5.32
N ASN A 35 -0.89 19.52 5.84
CA ASN A 35 -1.16 18.80 7.09
C ASN A 35 -2.47 17.99 7.08
N THR A 36 -2.91 17.55 5.90
CA THR A 36 -3.93 16.50 5.78
C THR A 36 -3.41 15.28 6.52
N THR A 37 -3.87 15.07 7.76
CA THR A 37 -3.54 13.87 8.53
C THR A 37 -3.90 12.65 7.70
N SER A 38 -3.11 11.59 7.76
CA SER A 38 -3.32 10.33 7.03
C SER A 38 -4.78 9.86 7.01
N VAL A 39 -5.56 10.18 8.05
CA VAL A 39 -7.03 10.06 8.15
C VAL A 39 -7.80 10.46 6.88
N LEU A 40 -7.42 11.56 6.23
CA LEU A 40 -8.08 12.10 5.04
C LEU A 40 -7.44 11.60 3.72
N GLN A 41 -6.26 11.01 3.78
CA GLN A 41 -5.60 10.43 2.62
C GLN A 41 -6.08 9.00 2.41
N THR A 42 -7.04 8.84 1.50
CA THR A 42 -7.68 7.55 1.17
C THR A 42 -6.66 6.47 0.81
N MET A 43 -5.50 6.85 0.25
CA MET A 43 -4.40 5.93 -0.05
C MET A 43 -3.76 5.35 1.22
N ASP A 44 -3.51 6.17 2.25
CA ASP A 44 -2.86 5.76 3.49
C ASP A 44 -3.76 4.90 4.38
N VAL A 45 -4.97 5.39 4.68
CA VAL A 45 -5.93 4.72 5.58
C VAL A 45 -6.57 3.50 4.93
N GLY A 46 -6.57 3.47 3.60
CA GLY A 46 -7.17 2.40 2.85
C GLY A 46 -6.16 1.45 2.27
N VAL A 47 -5.68 1.78 1.07
CA VAL A 47 -4.96 0.84 0.22
C VAL A 47 -3.64 0.42 0.87
N ILE A 48 -2.87 1.37 1.40
CA ILE A 48 -1.59 1.09 2.07
C ILE A 48 -1.81 0.31 3.36
N ALA A 49 -2.84 0.65 4.15
CA ALA A 49 -3.18 -0.10 5.36
C ALA A 49 -3.54 -1.57 5.04
N CYS A 50 -4.39 -1.81 4.03
CA CYS A 50 -4.72 -3.15 3.57
C CYS A 50 -3.50 -3.92 3.06
N LEU A 51 -2.67 -3.28 2.23
CA LEU A 51 -1.44 -3.88 1.72
C LEU A 51 -0.49 -4.31 2.85
N LYS A 52 -0.27 -3.43 3.84
CA LYS A 52 0.55 -3.71 5.02
C LYS A 52 -0.03 -4.88 5.83
N ALA A 53 -1.34 -4.96 6.00
CA ALA A 53 -1.98 -6.05 6.72
C ALA A 53 -1.71 -7.42 6.05
N TYR A 54 -1.86 -7.50 4.72
CA TYR A 54 -1.54 -8.73 3.99
C TYR A 54 -0.04 -9.06 4.02
N PHE A 55 0.83 -8.06 3.87
CA PHE A 55 2.28 -8.24 3.97
C PHE A 55 2.68 -8.79 5.34
N HIS A 56 2.21 -8.19 6.43
CA HIS A 56 2.54 -8.64 7.78
C HIS A 56 1.95 -10.01 8.10
N ARG A 57 0.82 -10.40 7.50
CA ARG A 57 0.31 -11.76 7.61
C ARG A 57 1.31 -12.78 7.05
N MET A 58 1.86 -12.51 5.85
CA MET A 58 2.87 -13.39 5.25
C MET A 58 4.16 -13.40 6.05
N GLN A 59 4.59 -12.24 6.55
CA GLN A 59 5.75 -12.14 7.43
C GLN A 59 5.58 -12.94 8.73
N GLY A 60 4.37 -12.93 9.30
CA GLY A 60 4.03 -13.74 10.47
C GLY A 60 4.07 -15.24 10.17
N CYS A 61 3.49 -15.68 9.05
CA CYS A 61 3.57 -17.09 8.63
C CYS A 61 5.02 -17.55 8.44
N HIS A 62 5.84 -16.74 7.75
CA HIS A 62 7.26 -17.01 7.56
C HIS A 62 8.01 -17.12 8.89
N ALA A 63 7.72 -16.25 9.85
CA ALA A 63 8.36 -16.30 11.16
C ALA A 63 8.05 -17.60 11.90
N VAL A 64 6.81 -18.11 11.80
CA VAL A 64 6.42 -19.42 12.36
C VAL A 64 7.16 -20.56 11.65
N ASP A 65 7.20 -20.54 10.31
CA ASP A 65 7.89 -21.57 9.52
C ASP A 65 9.40 -21.61 9.83
N VAL A 66 10.01 -20.43 10.02
CA VAL A 66 11.41 -20.33 10.43
C VAL A 66 11.57 -20.91 11.83
N ASP A 67 10.77 -20.49 12.82
CA ASP A 67 10.85 -20.96 14.21
C ASP A 67 10.74 -22.50 14.30
N ASP A 68 9.76 -23.08 13.60
CA ASP A 68 9.56 -24.54 13.52
C ASP A 68 10.78 -25.27 12.92
N SER A 69 11.49 -24.64 11.97
CA SER A 69 12.69 -25.21 11.35
C SER A 69 13.93 -25.22 12.25
N VAL A 70 13.89 -24.49 13.37
CA VAL A 70 15.03 -24.34 14.30
C VAL A 70 14.90 -25.15 15.58
N ILE A 71 13.75 -25.81 15.79
CA ILE A 71 13.49 -26.61 16.98
C ILE A 71 14.59 -27.68 17.14
N GLY A 72 15.40 -27.54 18.20
CA GLY A 72 16.48 -28.48 18.55
C GLY A 72 17.88 -28.09 18.07
N ASP A 73 18.06 -26.92 17.44
CA ASP A 73 19.36 -26.44 16.94
C ASP A 73 19.68 -25.05 17.54
N GLU A 74 20.26 -25.04 18.75
CA GLU A 74 20.51 -23.84 19.57
C GLU A 74 21.34 -22.76 18.84
N GLU A 75 22.21 -23.16 17.90
CA GLU A 75 23.07 -22.23 17.15
C GLU A 75 22.30 -21.45 16.08
N LYS A 76 21.17 -21.98 15.59
CA LYS A 76 20.31 -21.26 14.64
C LYS A 76 19.19 -20.45 15.31
N SER A 77 18.90 -20.72 16.59
CA SER A 77 17.82 -20.08 17.36
C SER A 77 17.99 -18.55 17.52
N THR A 78 19.22 -18.03 17.34
CA THR A 78 19.50 -16.58 17.45
C THR A 78 19.22 -15.78 16.18
N LYS A 79 18.65 -16.39 15.13
CA LYS A 79 18.34 -15.68 13.88
C LYS A 79 17.06 -14.86 14.03
N ASP A 80 17.07 -13.64 13.49
CA ASP A 80 15.86 -12.82 13.34
C ASP A 80 14.86 -13.54 12.42
N ILE A 81 13.81 -14.11 13.03
CA ILE A 81 12.77 -14.90 12.35
C ILE A 81 11.93 -14.08 11.38
N TYR A 82 11.92 -12.75 11.51
CA TYR A 82 11.20 -11.86 10.62
C TYR A 82 12.03 -11.40 9.42
N LYS A 83 13.33 -11.74 9.40
CA LYS A 83 14.25 -11.31 8.37
C LYS A 83 13.95 -12.03 7.05
N VAL A 84 13.79 -11.23 6.01
CA VAL A 84 13.66 -11.67 4.62
C VAL A 84 14.55 -10.84 3.71
N ASP A 85 14.93 -11.41 2.58
CA ASP A 85 15.59 -10.64 1.53
C ASP A 85 14.60 -9.77 0.74
N VAL A 86 15.14 -8.88 -0.09
CA VAL A 86 14.33 -7.94 -0.88
C VAL A 86 13.51 -8.68 -1.94
N GLN A 87 13.98 -9.82 -2.48
CA GLN A 87 13.25 -10.60 -3.47
C GLN A 87 11.97 -11.18 -2.86
N GLN A 88 12.06 -11.78 -1.68
CA GLN A 88 10.92 -12.32 -0.95
C GLN A 88 9.95 -11.20 -0.55
N ALA A 89 10.46 -10.06 -0.08
CA ALA A 89 9.63 -8.90 0.22
C ALA A 89 8.87 -8.40 -1.03
N MET A 90 9.52 -8.35 -2.21
CA MET A 90 8.86 -7.97 -3.46
C MET A 90 7.75 -8.95 -3.86
N HIS A 91 7.99 -10.26 -3.70
CA HIS A 91 6.94 -11.26 -3.93
C HIS A 91 5.75 -11.06 -3.00
N TRP A 92 5.99 -10.84 -1.70
CA TRP A 92 4.92 -10.54 -0.76
C TRP A 92 4.19 -9.23 -1.09
N CYS A 93 4.87 -8.18 -1.54
CA CYS A 93 4.20 -6.97 -1.98
C CYS A 93 3.26 -7.22 -3.17
N ARG A 94 3.69 -8.02 -4.16
CA ARG A 94 2.83 -8.43 -5.28
C ARG A 94 1.62 -9.23 -4.78
N ASP A 95 1.86 -10.27 -4.00
CA ASP A 95 0.80 -11.18 -3.56
C ASP A 95 -0.20 -10.46 -2.61
N ALA A 96 0.30 -9.52 -1.81
CA ALA A 96 -0.53 -8.62 -0.99
C ALA A 96 -1.39 -7.70 -1.86
N TRP A 97 -0.84 -7.14 -2.95
CA TRP A 97 -1.58 -6.31 -3.89
C TRP A 97 -2.68 -7.10 -4.60
N GLU A 98 -2.37 -8.31 -5.08
CA GLU A 98 -3.35 -9.21 -5.70
C GLU A 98 -4.48 -9.63 -4.72
N SER A 99 -4.21 -9.59 -3.43
CA SER A 99 -5.21 -9.83 -2.37
C SER A 99 -6.14 -8.63 -2.12
N VAL A 100 -5.80 -7.43 -2.58
CA VAL A 100 -6.67 -6.24 -2.46
C VAL A 100 -7.76 -6.30 -3.54
N THR A 101 -8.99 -6.55 -3.12
CA THR A 101 -10.13 -6.67 -4.03
C THR A 101 -10.70 -5.31 -4.43
N GLN A 102 -11.42 -5.26 -5.56
CA GLN A 102 -12.16 -4.07 -5.97
C GLN A 102 -13.18 -3.61 -4.92
N SER A 103 -13.83 -4.55 -4.21
CA SER A 103 -14.73 -4.24 -3.09
C SER A 103 -14.00 -3.58 -1.92
N THR A 104 -12.76 -4.01 -1.62
CA THR A 104 -11.91 -3.39 -0.60
C THR A 104 -11.61 -1.94 -0.97
N ILE A 105 -11.22 -1.69 -2.22
CA ILE A 105 -10.96 -0.34 -2.74
C ILE A 105 -12.22 0.54 -2.69
N ALA A 106 -13.37 0.00 -3.10
CA ALA A 106 -14.63 0.74 -3.08
C ALA A 106 -15.06 1.13 -1.65
N ASN A 107 -14.92 0.21 -0.68
CA ASN A 107 -15.25 0.46 0.71
C ASN A 107 -14.34 1.55 1.32
N ILE A 108 -13.05 1.50 1.02
CA ILE A 108 -12.07 2.51 1.42
C ILE A 108 -12.49 3.91 0.93
N ALA A 109 -12.85 4.02 -0.36
CA ALA A 109 -13.25 5.29 -0.96
C ALA A 109 -14.56 5.84 -0.39
N PHE A 110 -15.43 4.97 0.15
CA PHE A 110 -16.68 5.37 0.81
C PHE A 110 -16.43 5.88 2.24
N LEU A 111 -15.54 5.22 2.99
CA LEU A 111 -15.20 5.61 4.36
C LEU A 111 -14.56 7.01 4.43
N SER A 112 -13.75 7.39 3.44
CA SER A 112 -13.15 8.73 3.39
C SER A 112 -14.16 9.85 3.04
N LYS A 113 -15.38 9.52 2.59
CA LYS A 113 -16.46 10.51 2.33
C LYS A 113 -17.39 10.71 3.52
N SER A 114 -17.28 9.86 4.55
CA SER A 114 -18.19 9.85 5.72
C SER A 114 -17.58 10.51 6.96
N LEU A 115 -16.35 11.02 6.83
CA LEU A 115 -15.61 11.80 7.84
C LEU A 115 -15.54 13.26 7.38
#